data_AF-A0A8K9XDM2-F1
#
_entry.id   AF-A0A8K9XDM2-F1
#
_cell.length_a   1.000
_cell.length_b   1.000
_cell.length_c   1.000
_cell.angle_alpha   90.00
_cell.angle_beta   90.00
_cell.angle_gamma   90.00
#
_symmetry.space_group_name_H-M   'P 1'
#
loop_
_entity.id
_entity.type
_entity.pdbx_description
1 polymer ?
#
loop_
_entity_poly.entity_id
_entity_poly.type
_entity_poly.pdbx_seq_one_letter_code
_entity_poly.pdbx_strand_id
1 'polypeptide(L)'
;MEKILGDEGIDKSYILFTKWRCSQRIVLLGRSGVGKSASGNNILDLRVSEQFKSDCGFGSVTTHSEAKTATVAGREVTVIDTPGLSDERHSVTWVRCTDLPA
;
A
#
# COMPACT_ATOMS: atom_id res chain seq x y z
N MET A 1 8.88 12.51 -0.89
CA MET A 1 8.55 11.07 -0.76
C MET A 1 9.71 10.45 -0.04
N GLU A 2 9.47 9.83 1.10
CA GLU A 2 10.47 8.99 1.76
C GLU A 2 10.18 7.53 1.41
N LYS A 3 11.21 6.84 0.92
CA LYS A 3 11.17 5.41 0.59
C LYS A 3 11.87 4.68 1.73
N ILE A 4 11.18 3.75 2.37
CA ILE A 4 11.86 2.69 3.13
C ILE A 4 12.03 1.53 2.14
N LEU A 5 13.27 1.26 1.77
CA LEU A 5 13.63 0.11 0.93
C LEU A 5 13.36 -1.16 1.76
N GLY A 6 12.41 -1.98 1.32
CA GLY A 6 12.34 -3.37 1.75
C GLY A 6 13.53 -4.16 1.19
N ASP A 7 13.85 -5.26 1.87
CA ASP A 7 15.02 -6.12 1.68
C ASP A 7 15.38 -6.39 0.20
N GLU A 8 16.69 -6.50 -0.10
CA GLU A 8 17.27 -6.74 -1.44
C GLU A 8 17.04 -8.19 -1.92
N GLY A 9 15.87 -8.76 -1.63
CA GLY A 9 15.45 -10.11 -2.00
C GLY A 9 14.53 -10.15 -3.23
N ILE A 10 14.19 -11.37 -3.64
CA ILE A 10 13.27 -11.66 -4.76
C ILE A 10 11.84 -11.18 -4.46
N ASP A 11 11.48 -11.00 -3.19
CA ASP A 11 10.18 -10.50 -2.73
C ASP A 11 10.21 -9.01 -2.40
N LYS A 12 10.46 -8.19 -3.43
CA LYS A 12 10.47 -6.73 -3.30
C LYS A 12 9.09 -6.21 -2.88
N SER A 13 8.99 -5.78 -1.63
CA SER A 13 7.89 -4.98 -1.12
C SER A 13 8.39 -3.57 -0.81
N TYR A 14 7.57 -2.56 -1.13
CA TYR A 14 7.88 -1.17 -0.89
C TYR A 14 6.69 -0.52 -0.19
N ILE A 15 6.95 0.22 0.88
CA ILE A 15 5.97 1.10 1.50
C ILE A 15 6.31 2.51 1.05
N LEU A 16 5.36 3.15 0.36
CA LEU A 16 5.52 4.51 -0.09
C LEU A 16 4.73 5.46 0.81
N PHE A 17 5.45 6.38 1.44
CA PHE A 17 4.84 7.48 2.20
C PHE A 17 4.67 8.70 1.30
N THR A 18 3.41 9.10 1.11
CA THR A 18 3.08 10.36 0.46
C THR A 18 2.36 11.25 1.48
N LYS A 19 2.99 12.36 1.81
CA LYS A 19 2.36 13.42 2.59
C LYS A 19 1.98 14.54 1.63
N TRP A 20 0.70 14.86 1.57
CA TRP A 20 0.23 15.98 0.78
C TRP A 20 -0.88 16.66 1.55
N ARG A 21 -0.65 17.92 1.98
CA ARG A 21 -1.46 18.65 2.99
C ARG A 21 -1.39 17.96 4.38
N CYS A 22 -2.33 18.27 5.28
CA CYS A 22 -2.36 17.75 6.66
C CYS A 22 -2.73 16.27 6.77
N SER A 23 -2.96 15.55 5.66
CA SER A 23 -3.29 14.12 5.65
C SER A 23 -2.10 13.25 5.25
N GLN A 24 -1.98 12.09 5.92
CA GLN A 24 -0.91 11.11 5.69
C GLN A 24 -1.44 9.97 4.84
N ARG A 25 -0.78 9.67 3.71
CA ARG A 25 -1.16 8.56 2.82
C ARG A 25 -0.02 7.56 2.68
N ILE A 26 -0.35 6.28 2.81
CA ILE A 26 0.57 5.15 2.73
C ILE A 26 0.11 4.26 1.58
N VAL A 27 0.97 4.01 0.60
CA VAL A 27 0.69 3.06 -0.50
C VAL A 27 1.51 1.79 -0.26
N LEU A 28 0.85 0.64 -0.26
CA LEU A 28 1.46 -0.67 -0.06
C LEU A 28 1.71 -1.32 -1.42
N LEU A 29 2.98 -1.51 -1.78
CA LEU A 29 3.40 -2.11 -3.05
C LEU A 29 4.21 -3.38 -2.82
N GLY A 30 4.07 -4.36 -3.70
CA GLY A 30 4.79 -5.63 -3.63
C GLY A 30 4.08 -6.75 -4.40
N ARG A 31 4.76 -7.89 -4.56
CA ARG A 31 4.23 -9.08 -5.27
C ARG A 31 2.92 -9.58 -4.66
N SER A 32 2.20 -10.44 -5.40
CA SER A 32 1.03 -11.13 -4.82
C SER A 32 1.45 -12.04 -3.66
N GLY A 33 0.62 -12.15 -2.62
CA GLY A 33 0.87 -13.04 -1.49
C GLY A 33 1.83 -12.53 -0.40
N VAL A 34 2.50 -11.38 -0.56
CA VAL A 34 3.47 -10.86 0.44
C VAL A 34 2.82 -10.21 1.69
N GLY A 35 1.48 -10.28 1.83
CA GLY A 35 0.78 -9.79 3.02
C GLY A 35 0.50 -8.28 3.08
N LYS A 36 0.35 -7.61 1.92
CA LYS A 36 0.04 -6.17 1.86
C LYS A 36 -1.26 -5.81 2.58
N SER A 37 -2.37 -6.44 2.21
CA SER A 37 -3.70 -6.19 2.80
C SER A 37 -3.72 -6.46 4.31
N ALA A 38 -3.08 -7.55 4.75
CA ALA A 38 -2.93 -7.87 6.18
C ALA A 38 -2.12 -6.79 6.92
N SER A 39 -1.05 -6.29 6.31
CA SER A 39 -0.27 -5.18 6.87
C SER A 39 -1.09 -3.89 6.94
N GLY A 40 -1.89 -3.58 5.92
CA GLY A 40 -2.80 -2.43 5.92
C GLY A 40 -3.84 -2.49 7.04
N ASN A 41 -4.37 -3.68 7.33
CA ASN A 41 -5.29 -3.91 8.43
C ASN A 41 -4.64 -3.62 9.79
N ASN A 42 -3.40 -4.06 9.99
CA ASN A 42 -2.64 -3.78 11.21
C ASN A 42 -2.30 -2.29 11.36
N ILE A 43 -2.05 -1.58 10.26
CA ILE A 43 -1.74 -0.13 10.30
C ILE A 43 -2.98 0.68 10.72
N LEU A 44 -4.16 0.34 10.19
CA LEU A 44 -5.36 1.14 10.41
C LEU A 44 -6.16 0.74 11.66
N ASP A 45 -5.90 -0.44 12.24
CA ASP A 45 -6.58 -0.99 13.42
C ASP A 45 -8.12 -0.84 13.35
N LEU A 46 -8.68 -1.26 12.20
CA LEU A 46 -10.09 -1.13 11.88
C LEU A 46 -10.92 -2.32 12.37
N ARG A 47 -12.24 -2.10 12.51
CA ARG A 47 -13.20 -3.19 12.73
C ARG A 47 -13.14 -4.18 11.57
N VAL A 48 -13.39 -5.47 11.86
CA VAL A 48 -13.31 -6.56 10.87
C VAL A 48 -14.17 -6.28 9.62
N SER A 49 -15.35 -5.68 9.78
CA SER A 49 -16.24 -5.31 8.66
C SER A 49 -15.69 -4.22 7.75
N GLU A 50 -14.69 -3.47 8.21
CA GLU A 50 -14.11 -2.33 7.50
C GLU A 50 -12.69 -2.63 6.99
N GLN A 51 -12.11 -3.77 7.35
CA GLN A 51 -10.75 -4.19 6.95
C GLN A 51 -10.65 -4.53 5.46
N PHE A 52 -9.43 -4.49 4.92
CA PHE A 52 -9.12 -5.05 3.61
C PHE A 52 -9.34 -6.55 3.66
N LYS A 53 -9.85 -7.12 2.57
CA LYS A 53 -9.96 -8.56 2.45
C LYS A 53 -8.56 -9.17 2.37
N SER A 54 -8.18 -9.94 3.37
CA SER A 54 -6.91 -10.68 3.41
C SER A 54 -7.20 -12.15 3.64
N ASP A 55 -6.59 -13.03 2.84
CA ASP A 55 -6.67 -14.48 3.00
C ASP A 55 -5.26 -15.06 3.12
N CYS A 56 -5.13 -16.20 3.80
CA CYS A 56 -3.88 -16.91 4.03
C CYS A 56 -3.41 -17.72 2.80
N GLY A 57 -4.22 -17.77 1.74
CA GLY A 57 -3.95 -18.51 0.51
C GLY A 57 -3.15 -17.72 -0.54
N PHE A 58 -2.50 -18.43 -1.46
CA PHE A 58 -1.76 -17.86 -2.61
C PHE A 58 -2.65 -17.25 -3.71
N GLY A 59 -3.98 -17.31 -3.56
CA GLY A 59 -4.91 -16.69 -4.48
C GLY A 59 -4.81 -15.17 -4.41
N SER A 60 -4.70 -14.48 -5.55
CA SER A 60 -4.74 -13.02 -5.58
C SER A 60 -6.10 -12.54 -5.08
N VAL A 61 -6.17 -12.11 -3.82
CA VAL A 61 -7.41 -11.60 -3.21
C VAL A 61 -7.72 -10.18 -3.70
N THR A 62 -6.67 -9.36 -3.87
CA THR A 62 -6.77 -7.97 -4.32
C THR A 62 -6.64 -7.90 -5.84
N THR A 63 -7.75 -7.60 -6.55
CA THR A 63 -7.77 -7.41 -8.01
C THR A 63 -7.77 -5.94 -8.44
N HIS A 64 -8.13 -5.04 -7.53
CA HIS A 64 -8.14 -3.59 -7.74
C HIS A 64 -7.56 -2.88 -6.51
N SER A 65 -7.01 -1.67 -6.70
CA SER A 65 -6.52 -0.88 -5.57
C SER A 65 -7.68 -0.43 -4.68
N GLU A 66 -7.51 -0.54 -3.38
CA GLU A 66 -8.50 -0.15 -2.38
C GLU A 66 -7.87 0.84 -1.39
N ALA A 67 -8.59 1.91 -1.04
CA ALA A 67 -8.14 2.89 -0.06
C ALA A 67 -9.05 2.86 1.17
N LYS A 68 -8.44 2.87 2.35
CA LYS A 68 -9.15 2.97 3.64
C LYS A 68 -8.49 4.01 4.52
N THR A 69 -9.30 4.72 5.29
CA THR A 69 -8.84 5.81 6.16
C THR A 69 -9.29 5.55 7.58
N ALA A 70 -8.39 5.77 8.54
CA ALA A 70 -8.67 5.67 9.96
C ALA A 70 -7.89 6.73 10.75
N THR A 71 -8.35 7.01 11.97
CA THR A 71 -7.60 7.81 12.92
C THR A 71 -6.65 6.92 13.71
N VAL A 72 -5.36 7.02 13.44
CA VAL A 72 -4.30 6.25 14.10
C VAL A 72 -3.44 7.22 14.91
N ALA A 73 -3.30 6.97 16.22
CA ALA A 73 -2.54 7.84 17.13
C ALA A 73 -2.93 9.35 17.02
N GLY A 74 -4.23 9.64 16.86
CA GLY A 74 -4.76 11.00 16.74
C GLY A 74 -4.52 11.68 15.39
N ARG A 75 -4.09 10.95 14.36
CA ARG A 75 -3.89 11.46 12.99
C ARG A 75 -4.73 10.68 11.99
N GLU A 76 -5.29 11.37 11.01
CA GLU A 76 -5.96 10.73 9.89
C GLU A 76 -4.91 10.11 8.95
N VAL A 77 -4.99 8.79 8.77
CA VAL A 77 -4.10 8.01 7.92
C VAL A 77 -4.92 7.27 6.89
N THR A 78 -4.57 7.43 5.62
CA THR A 78 -5.11 6.64 4.52
C THR A 78 -4.10 5.60 4.09
N VAL A 79 -4.48 4.33 4.10
CA VAL A 79 -3.71 3.23 3.50
C VAL A 79 -4.35 2.85 2.17
N ILE A 80 -3.52 2.66 1.16
CA ILE A 80 -3.90 2.23 -0.18
C ILE A 80 -3.27 0.86 -0.42
N ASP A 81 -4.09 -0.19 -0.40
CA ASP A 81 -3.70 -1.53 -0.82
C ASP A 81 -3.74 -1.62 -2.35
N THR A 82 -2.77 -2.29 -2.96
CA THR A 82 -2.68 -2.42 -4.41
C THR A 82 -2.65 -3.89 -4.83
N PRO A 83 -3.06 -4.21 -6.06
CA PRO A 83 -2.81 -5.52 -6.64
C PRO A 83 -1.33 -5.90 -6.59
N GLY A 84 -1.05 -7.21 -6.61
CA GLY A 84 0.31 -7.72 -6.66
C GLY A 84 1.03 -7.28 -7.93
N LEU A 85 2.28 -6.85 -7.81
CA LEU A 85 3.16 -6.63 -8.96
C LEU A 85 3.56 -7.98 -9.56
N SER A 86 3.46 -8.12 -10.89
CA SER A 86 3.92 -9.30 -11.64
C SER A 86 5.45 -9.30 -11.81
N ASP A 87 6.03 -10.47 -12.09
CA ASP A 87 7.49 -10.65 -12.31
C ASP A 87 8.01 -10.04 -13.62
N GLU A 88 7.13 -9.43 -14.40
CA GLU A 88 7.53 -8.54 -15.48
C GLU A 88 8.41 -7.43 -14.88
N ARG A 89 9.53 -7.11 -15.54
CA ARG A 89 10.45 -6.05 -15.10
C ARG A 89 9.77 -4.68 -15.25
N HIS A 90 8.86 -4.36 -14.36
CA HIS A 90 8.22 -3.06 -14.26
C HIS A 90 9.23 -2.11 -13.61
N SER A 91 9.73 -1.17 -14.39
CA SER A 91 10.44 -0.02 -13.84
C SER A 91 9.45 0.77 -13.00
N VAL A 92 9.70 0.88 -11.69
CA VAL A 92 8.96 1.80 -10.83
C VAL A 92 9.32 3.22 -11.24
N THR A 93 8.45 3.86 -12.03
CA THR A 93 8.61 5.26 -12.43
C THR A 93 7.98 6.15 -11.37
N TRP A 94 8.79 7.02 -10.77
CA TRP A 94 8.31 8.04 -9.85
C TRP A 94 7.67 9.18 -10.64
N VAL A 95 6.36 9.34 -10.52
CA VAL A 95 5.66 10.53 -11.00
C VAL A 95 5.53 11.48 -9.82
N ARG A 96 6.12 12.68 -9.90
CA ARG A 96 5.83 13.70 -8.90
C ARG A 96 4.46 14.29 -9.20
N CYS A 97 3.73 14.67 -8.16
CA CYS A 97 2.44 15.34 -8.30
C CYS A 97 2.55 16.66 -9.09
N THR A 98 3.76 17.24 -9.21
CA THR A 98 4.07 18.41 -10.04
C THR A 98 4.17 18.11 -11.53
N ASP A 99 4.26 16.82 -11.90
CA ASP A 99 4.54 16.38 -13.27
C ASP A 99 3.24 16.02 -14.04
N LEU A 100 2.07 16.13 -13.41
CA LEU A 100 0.77 15.92 -14.04
C LEU A 100 0.25 17.24 -14.64
N PRO A 101 -0.34 17.23 -15.85
CA PRO A 101 -0.98 18.42 -16.40
C PRO A 101 -2.14 18.85 -15.50
N ALA A 102 -2.31 20.17 -15.39
CA ALA A 102 -3.38 20.80 -14.61
C ALA A 102 -4.78 20.44 -15.14
#